data_AF-F0XXH4-F1
#
_entry.id   AF-F0XXH4-F1
#
_cell.length_a   1.000
_cell.length_b   1.000
_cell.length_c   1.000
_cell.angle_alpha   90.00
_cell.angle_beta   90.00
_cell.angle_gamma   90.00
#
_symmetry.space_group_name_H-M   'P 1'
#
loop_
_entity.id
_entity.type
_entity.pdbx_description
1 polymer ?
#
loop_
_entity_poly.entity_id
_entity_poly.type
_entity_poly.pdbx_seq_one_letter_code
_entity_poly.pdbx_strand_id
1 'polypeptide(L)' 'RNRNVLGSCWAFSATEAIESQLVLASGGKLTIDLSPQHITSCTPSTGTYGCLGCNGGFTEGAYEYIKTVAGLANSFYIPY' A
#
# COMPACT_ATOMS: atom_id res chain seq x y z
N ARG A 1 -12.30 -5.68 1.74
CA ARG A 1 -10.96 -6.32 1.75
C ARG A 1 -10.81 -7.14 3.03
N ASN A 2 -10.35 -8.39 2.96
CA ASN A 2 -10.20 -9.24 4.15
C ASN A 2 -8.77 -9.18 4.68
N ARG A 3 -8.59 -8.65 5.89
CA ARG A 3 -7.28 -8.45 6.56
C ARG A 3 -6.78 -9.76 7.19
N ASN A 4 -6.77 -10.86 6.44
CA ASN A 4 -6.48 -12.20 6.97
C ASN A 4 -5.12 -12.19 7.69
N VAL A 5 -5.17 -12.14 9.03
CA VAL A 5 -4.23 -12.52 10.11
C VAL A 5 -2.74 -12.66 9.74
N LEU A 6 -2.20 -11.72 8.97
CA LEU A 6 -0.83 -11.76 8.47
C LEU A 6 -0.19 -10.37 8.56
N GLY A 7 -0.37 -9.64 9.65
CA GLY A 7 0.43 -8.43 9.98
C GLY A 7 0.50 -7.32 8.92
N SER A 8 -0.30 -7.38 7.85
CA SER A 8 -0.22 -6.52 6.67
C SER A 8 -1.14 -5.30 6.75
N CYS A 9 -1.76 -5.07 7.91
CA CYS A 9 -2.70 -3.97 8.12
C CYS A 9 -2.13 -2.60 7.74
N TRP A 10 -0.84 -2.38 7.98
CA TRP A 10 -0.10 -1.18 7.58
C TRP A 10 -0.17 -0.93 6.07
N ALA A 11 -0.03 -1.98 5.25
CA ALA A 11 -0.08 -1.88 3.79
C ALA A 11 -1.50 -1.57 3.30
N PHE A 12 -2.52 -2.20 3.90
CA PHE A 12 -3.93 -1.88 3.61
C PHE A 12 -4.26 -0.43 3.98
N SER A 13 -3.86 0.01 5.18
CA SER A 13 -4.06 1.39 5.63
C SER A 13 -3.39 2.40 4.70
N ALA A 14 -2.18 2.10 4.21
CA ALA A 14 -1.51 2.96 3.23
C ALA A 14 -2.27 2.99 1.90
N THR A 15 -2.65 1.85 1.33
CA THR A 15 -3.39 1.80 0.07
C THR A 15 -4.72 2.53 0.14
N GLU A 16 -5.52 2.30 1.19
CA GLU A 16 -6.85 2.92 1.33
C GLU A 16 -6.76 4.44 1.50
N ALA A 17 -5.73 4.92 2.20
CA ALA A 17 -5.45 6.35 2.31
C ALA A 17 -5.11 6.98 0.94
N ILE A 18 -4.28 6.30 0.13
CA ILE A 18 -3.89 6.79 -1.20
C ILE A 18 -5.06 6.76 -2.16
N GLU A 19 -5.86 5.68 -2.15
CA GLU A 19 -7.09 5.56 -2.94
C GLU A 19 -8.03 6.73 -2.63
N SER A 20 -8.23 7.03 -1.34
CA SER A 20 -9.06 8.16 -0.90
C SER A 20 -8.52 9.50 -1.42
N GLN A 21 -7.21 9.74 -1.29
CA GLN A 21 -6.59 10.96 -1.79
C GLN A 21 -6.68 11.07 -3.33
N LEU A 22 -6.57 9.96 -4.05
CA LEU A 22 -6.69 9.92 -5.51
C LEU A 22 -8.11 10.29 -5.96
N VAL A 23 -9.13 9.78 -5.27
CA VAL A 23 -10.53 10.14 -5.51
C VAL A 23 -10.74 11.63 -5.26
N LEU A 24 -10.23 12.17 -4.15
CA LEU A 24 -10.34 13.60 -3.83
C LEU A 24 -9.62 14.48 -4.87
N ALA A 25 -8.37 14.15 -5.20
CA ALA A 25 -7.54 14.90 -6.14
C ALA A 25 -8.09 14.88 -7.58
N SER A 26 -8.73 13.78 -7.98
CA SER A 26 -9.37 13.66 -9.30
C SER A 26 -10.77 14.28 -9.36
N GLY A 27 -11.28 14.82 -8.26
CA GLY A 27 -12.66 15.31 -8.16
C GLY A 27 -13.70 14.19 -8.34
N GLY A 28 -13.39 12.99 -7.87
CA GLY A 28 -14.27 11.82 -7.93
C GLY A 28 -14.20 11.02 -9.24
N LYS A 29 -13.34 11.40 -10.18
CA LYS A 29 -13.27 10.76 -11.51
C LYS A 29 -12.42 9.49 -11.55
N LEU A 30 -11.44 9.39 -10.64
CA LEU A 30 -10.48 8.30 -10.63
C LEU A 30 -10.67 7.45 -9.39
N THR A 31 -11.39 6.34 -9.55
CA THR A 31 -11.53 5.28 -8.55
C THR A 31 -10.68 4.09 -9.01
N ILE A 32 -9.60 3.82 -8.29
CA ILE A 32 -8.72 2.68 -8.56
C ILE A 32 -8.58 1.90 -7.27
N ASP A 33 -8.70 0.58 -7.35
CA ASP A 33 -8.37 -0.33 -6.25
C ASP A 33 -6.88 -0.67 -6.33
N LEU A 34 -6.06 -0.16 -5.40
CA LEU A 34 -4.61 -0.27 -5.38
C LEU A 34 -4.14 -1.50 -4.61
N SER A 35 -3.18 -2.26 -5.16
CA SER A 35 -2.72 -3.52 -4.57
C SER A 35 -1.98 -3.33 -3.24
N PRO A 36 -2.54 -3.79 -2.10
CA PRO A 36 -1.83 -3.82 -0.83
C PRO A 36 -0.72 -4.89 -0.83
N GLN A 37 -0.86 -5.92 -1.68
CA GLN A 37 0.12 -6.99 -1.83
C GLN A 37 1.42 -6.47 -2.47
N HIS A 38 1.34 -5.52 -3.40
CA HIS A 38 2.52 -4.85 -3.96
C HIS A 38 3.31 -4.15 -2.85
N ILE A 39 2.65 -3.35 -2.01
CA ILE A 39 3.30 -2.69 -0.87
C ILE A 39 3.90 -3.73 0.09
N THR A 40 3.14 -4.75 0.44
CA THR A 40 3.55 -5.80 1.38
C THR A 40 4.77 -6.58 0.89
N SER A 41 4.88 -6.81 -0.42
CA SER A 41 5.95 -7.64 -1.01
C SER A 41 7.23 -6.86 -1.30
N CYS A 42 7.13 -5.55 -1.57
CA CYS A 42 8.23 -4.77 -2.13
C CYS A 42 8.77 -3.69 -1.20
N THR A 43 8.06 -3.32 -0.13
CA THR A 43 8.58 -2.36 0.86
C THR A 43 9.78 -2.98 1.58
N PRO A 44 10.94 -2.30 1.64
CA PRO A 44 12.14 -2.85 2.25
C PRO A 44 11.96 -3.08 3.75
N SER A 45 12.59 -4.15 4.24
CA SER A 45 12.68 -4.47 5.67
C SER A 45 13.68 -3.60 6.43
N THR A 46 14.47 -2.80 5.71
CA THR A 46 15.54 -1.95 6.24
C THR A 46 15.19 -0.47 6.12
N GLY A 47 15.71 0.36 7.03
CA GLY A 47 15.48 1.80 7.07
C GLY A 47 14.73 2.22 8.33
N THR A 48 14.46 3.52 8.47
CA THR A 48 13.77 4.10 9.65
C THR A 48 12.38 3.49 9.87
N TYR A 49 11.70 3.12 8.78
CA TYR A 49 10.38 2.50 8.77
C TYR A 49 10.40 1.16 8.04
N GLY A 50 11.34 0.28 8.42
CA GLY A 50 11.45 -1.07 7.84
C GLY A 50 10.15 -1.87 8.00
N CYS A 51 9.74 -2.55 6.93
CA CYS A 51 8.50 -3.34 6.90
C CYS A 51 8.79 -4.80 6.56
N LEU A 52 8.25 -5.74 7.35
CA LEU A 52 8.50 -7.18 7.23
C LEU A 52 7.35 -7.90 6.53
N GLY A 53 6.75 -7.26 5.53
CA GLY A 53 5.60 -7.76 4.80
C GLY A 53 4.48 -8.20 5.74
N CYS A 54 4.22 -9.51 5.77
CA CYS A 54 3.20 -10.13 6.60
C CYS A 54 3.53 -10.20 8.11
N ASN A 55 4.74 -9.82 8.52
CA ASN A 55 5.15 -9.85 9.93
C ASN A 55 5.04 -8.47 10.61
N GLY A 56 4.38 -7.50 9.96
CA GLY A 56 4.24 -6.14 10.47
C GLY A 56 5.04 -5.12 9.67
N GLY A 57 4.68 -3.86 9.84
CA GLY A 57 5.30 -2.74 9.15
C GLY A 57 4.66 -1.43 9.56
N PHE A 58 5.15 -0.35 8.99
CA PHE A 58 4.72 1.02 9.24
C PHE A 58 4.09 1.61 7.99
N THR A 59 2.97 2.30 8.15
CA THR A 59 2.30 3.00 7.04
C THR A 59 3.23 4.04 6.40
N GLU A 60 4.07 4.69 7.21
CA GLU A 60 5.11 5.62 6.77
C GLU A 60 6.15 4.95 5.87
N GLY A 61 6.52 3.70 6.17
CA GLY A 61 7.42 2.90 5.33
C GLY A 61 6.81 2.62 3.96
N ALA A 62 5.49 2.36 3.91
CA ALA A 62 4.77 2.24 2.65
C ALA A 62 4.84 3.55 1.84
N TYR A 63 4.58 4.70 2.46
CA TYR A 63 4.61 5.99 1.78
C TYR A 63 6.00 6.34 1.25
N GLU A 64 7.05 6.09 2.03
CA GLU A 64 8.43 6.29 1.58
C GLU A 64 8.76 5.36 0.41
N TYR A 65 8.38 4.07 0.47
CA TYR A 65 8.54 3.15 -0.66
C TYR A 65 7.84 3.68 -1.91
N ILE A 66 6.58 4.12 -1.80
CA ILE A 66 5.80 4.62 -2.93
C ILE A 66 6.45 5.84 -3.60
N LYS A 67 7.08 6.74 -2.82
CA LYS A 67 7.82 7.89 -3.37
C LYS A 67 9.06 7.48 -4.19
N THR A 68 9.60 6.28 -3.94
CA THR A 68 10.79 5.78 -4.65
C THR A 68 10.47 5.00 -5.93
N VAL A 69 9.21 4.58 -6.11
CA VAL A 69 8.77 3.84 -7.30
C VAL A 69 7.94 4.73 -8.24
N ALA A 70 7.85 4.34 -9.52
CA ALA A 70 7.10 5.09 -10.52
C ALA A 70 5.58 5.05 -10.30
N GLY A 71 5.07 4.10 -9.51
CA GLY A 71 3.65 4.01 -9.19
C GLY A 71 3.27 2.71 -8.49
N LEU A 72 2.03 2.66 -7.99
CA LEU A 72 1.43 1.47 -7.41
C LEU A 72 0.63 0.69 -8.44
N ALA A 73 0.74 -0.63 -8.37
CA ALA A 73 -0.10 -1.51 -9.16
C ALA A 73 -1.52 -1.52 -8.58
N ASN A 74 -2.52 -1.75 -9.44
CA ASN A 74 -3.88 -2.01 -8.98
C ASN A 74 -4.02 -3.47 -8.51
N SER A 75 -5.04 -3.75 -7.70
CA SER A 75 -5.32 -5.09 -7.16
C SER A 75 -5.70 -6.10 -8.24
N PHE A 76 -6.04 -5.65 -9.46
CA PHE A 76 -6.34 -6.55 -10.58
C PHE A 76 -5.07 -7.22 -11.12
N TYR A 77 -3.96 -6.49 -11.22
CA TYR A 77 -2.68 -7.05 -11.68
C TYR A 77 -1.92 -7.78 -10.57
N ILE A 78 -2.03 -7.31 -9.33
CA ILE A 78 -1.39 -7.93 -8.16
C ILE A 78 -2.46 -8.15 -7.09
N PRO A 79 -3.19 -9.28 -7.12
CA PRO A 79 -4.21 -9.57 -6.13
C PRO A 79 -3.60 -9.83 -4.75
N TYR A 80 -4.41 -9.64 -3.71
CA TYR A 80 -4.10 -10.00 -2.33
C TYR A 80 -4.62 -11.40 -2.00
#